data_AF-A0A3A0A4F7-F1
#
_entry.id   AF-A0A3A0A4F7-F1
#
_cell.length_a   1.000
_cell.length_b   1.000
_cell.length_c   1.000
_cell.angle_alpha   90.00
_cell.angle_beta   90.00
_cell.angle_gamma   90.00
#
_symmetry.space_group_name_H-M   'P 1'
#
loop_
_entity.id
_entity.type
_entity.pdbx_description
1 polymer ?
#
loop_
_entity_poly.entity_id
_entity_poly.type
_entity_poly.pdbx_seq_one_letter_code
_entity_poly.pdbx_strand_id
1 'polypeptide(L)' 'MVTIPAELGRHYGIKPGYRLDWQIIQGKDEILVRVIPDRAELARRLLGAGRRFSPDRDAVAELIAEREAEG' A
#
# COMPACT_ATOMS: atom_id res chain seq x y z
N MET A 1 -22.18 8.37 11.45
CA MET A 1 -21.18 7.29 11.44
C MET A 1 -21.63 6.28 10.40
N VAL A 2 -20.83 6.01 9.37
CA VAL A 2 -21.14 5.00 8.34
C VAL A 2 -20.35 3.74 8.69
N THR A 3 -21.05 2.63 8.94
CA THR A 3 -20.43 1.35 9.27
C THR A 3 -20.26 0.54 7.99
N ILE A 4 -19.05 0.05 7.74
CA ILE A 4 -18.79 -0.88 6.63
C ILE A 4 -19.16 -2.29 7.09
N PRO A 5 -20.09 -2.98 6.41
CA PRO A 5 -20.38 -4.39 6.68
C PRO A 5 -19.11 -5.24 6.68
N ALA A 6 -19.00 -6.16 7.64
CA ALA A 6 -17.81 -6.99 7.79
C ALA A 6 -17.49 -7.82 6.52
N GLU A 7 -18.52 -8.20 5.77
CA GLU A 7 -18.36 -8.89 4.49
C GLU A 7 -17.67 -8.03 3.43
N LEU A 8 -18.08 -6.78 3.27
CA LEU A 8 -17.42 -5.82 2.37
C LEU A 8 -15.99 -5.53 2.84
N GLY A 9 -15.79 -5.36 4.15
CA GLY A 9 -14.45 -5.16 4.73
C GLY A 9 -13.50 -6.31 4.39
N ARG A 10 -13.95 -7.57 4.53
CA ARG A 10 -13.17 -8.74 4.15
C ARG A 10 -12.93 -8.83 2.65
N HIS A 11 -13.96 -8.62 1.84
CA HIS A 11 -13.87 -8.70 0.38
C HIS A 11 -12.83 -7.72 -0.18
N TYR A 12 -12.82 -6.48 0.32
CA TYR A 12 -11.88 -5.44 -0.13
C TYR A 12 -10.58 -5.36 0.71
N GLY A 13 -10.38 -6.26 1.68
CA GLY A 13 -9.19 -6.28 2.54
C GLY A 13 -9.01 -5.00 3.38
N ILE A 14 -10.11 -4.36 3.76
CA ILE A 14 -10.12 -3.15 4.60
C ILE A 14 -9.81 -3.55 6.03
N LYS A 15 -8.75 -2.97 6.60
CA LYS A 15 -8.34 -3.20 7.99
C LYS A 15 -8.60 -1.94 8.83
N PRO A 16 -8.85 -2.07 10.14
CA PRO A 16 -8.88 -0.92 11.04
C PRO A 16 -7.62 -0.05 10.89
N GLY A 17 -7.80 1.26 10.89
CA GLY A 17 -6.71 2.23 10.69
C GLY A 17 -6.46 2.63 9.22
N TYR A 18 -7.07 1.95 8.25
CA TYR A 18 -7.04 2.40 6.85
C TYR A 18 -7.89 3.66 6.67
N ARG A 19 -7.46 4.53 5.75
CA ARG A 19 -8.23 5.71 5.36
C ARG A 19 -9.10 5.38 4.16
N LEU A 20 -10.21 6.09 4.04
CA LEU A 20 -11.13 5.99 2.91
C LEU A 20 -11.24 7.36 2.28
N ASP A 21 -10.98 7.42 0.98
CA ASP A 21 -11.16 8.61 0.17
C ASP A 21 -12.48 8.48 -0.61
N TRP A 22 -13.32 9.48 -0.50
CA TRP A 22 -14.72 9.45 -0.94
C TRP A 22 -14.92 10.44 -2.08
N GLN A 23 -15.53 9.99 -3.16
CA GLN A 23 -15.81 10.82 -4.32
C GLN A 23 -17.27 10.67 -4.73
N ILE A 24 -17.94 11.81 -4.92
CA ILE A 24 -19.31 11.86 -5.41
C ILE A 24 -19.28 11.71 -6.93
N ILE A 25 -20.06 10.78 -7.47
CA ILE A 25 -20.21 10.61 -8.92
C ILE A 25 -21.40 11.46 -9.37
N GLN A 26 -21.13 12.54 -10.12
CA GLN A 26 -22.19 13.43 -10.61
C GLN A 26 -23.20 12.69 -11.49
N GLY A 27 -24.49 12.97 -11.30
CA GLY A 27 -25.57 12.35 -12.07
C GLY A 27 -25.92 10.92 -11.66
N LYS A 28 -25.34 10.40 -10.58
CA LYS A 28 -25.69 9.11 -9.99
C LYS A 28 -25.87 9.23 -8.48
N ASP A 29 -26.68 8.35 -7.93
CA ASP A 29 -26.77 8.13 -6.47
C ASP A 29 -25.75 7.07 -6.03
N GLU A 30 -24.50 7.25 -6.45
CA GLU A 30 -23.38 6.34 -6.20
C GLU A 30 -22.18 7.11 -5.63
N ILE A 31 -21.46 6.49 -4.70
CA ILE A 31 -20.21 7.03 -4.14
C ILE A 31 -19.06 6.10 -4.53
N LEU A 32 -17.99 6.68 -5.08
CA LEU A 32 -16.74 5.96 -5.28
C LEU A 32 -15.91 6.05 -4.01
N VAL A 33 -15.47 4.90 -3.51
CA VAL A 33 -14.63 4.82 -2.31
C VAL A 33 -13.29 4.20 -2.66
N ARG A 34 -12.21 4.94 -2.43
CA ARG A 34 -10.83 4.44 -2.55
C ARG A 34 -10.28 4.09 -1.18
N VAL A 35 -9.92 2.83 -1.00
CA VAL A 35 -9.25 2.33 0.22
C VAL A 35 -7.78 2.73 0.18
N ILE A 36 -7.32 3.47 1.18
CA ILE A 36 -5.93 3.91 1.34
C ILE A 36 -5.33 3.16 2.53
N PRO A 37 -4.45 2.16 2.29
CA PRO A 37 -3.79 1.44 3.36
C PRO A 37 -2.90 2.36 4.22
N ASP A 38 -2.61 1.91 5.43
CA ASP A 38 -1.65 2.57 6.29
C ASP A 38 -0.21 2.40 5.79
N ARG A 39 0.71 3.17 6.38
CA ARG A 39 2.14 3.14 5.99
C ARG A 39 2.75 1.75 6.14
N ALA A 40 2.37 1.01 7.18
CA ALA A 40 2.91 -0.32 7.46
C ALA A 40 2.48 -1.33 6.38
N GLU A 41 1.21 -1.32 5.98
CA GLU A 41 0.73 -2.16 4.88
C GLU A 41 1.38 -1.76 3.55
N LEU A 42 1.49 -0.47 3.25
CA LEU A 42 2.16 -0.01 2.03
C LEU A 42 3.60 -0.52 1.96
N ALA A 43 4.34 -0.43 3.07
CA ALA A 43 5.70 -0.98 3.17
C ALA A 43 5.72 -2.50 2.95
N ARG A 44 4.79 -3.25 3.57
CA ARG A 44 4.67 -4.71 3.36
C ARG A 44 4.40 -5.07 1.89
N ARG A 45 3.53 -4.33 1.21
CA ARG A 45 3.20 -4.57 -0.21
C ARG A 45 4.36 -4.25 -1.15
N LEU A 46 5.17 -3.25 -0.82
CA LEU A 46 6.34 -2.86 -1.60
C LEU A 46 7.58 -3.71 -1.29
N LEU A 47 7.61 -4.40 -0.15
CA LEU A 47 8.73 -5.24 0.25
C LEU A 47 8.99 -6.33 -0.79
N GLY A 48 10.17 -6.32 -1.39
CA GLY A 48 10.55 -7.29 -2.42
C GLY A 48 9.91 -7.08 -3.79
N ALA A 49 9.01 -6.09 -3.98
CA ALA A 49 8.40 -5.80 -5.28
C ALA A 49 9.44 -5.44 -6.36
N GLY A 50 10.58 -4.85 -5.93
CA GLY A 50 11.71 -4.54 -6.79
C GLY A 50 12.54 -5.75 -7.25
N ARG A 51 12.51 -6.88 -6.53
CA ARG A 51 13.39 -8.05 -6.81
C ARG A 51 13.21 -8.60 -8.22
N ARG A 52 11.98 -8.56 -8.75
CA ARG A 52 11.68 -9.03 -10.10
C ARG A 52 12.44 -8.29 -11.21
N PHE A 53 12.91 -7.08 -10.93
CA PHE A 53 13.59 -6.23 -11.91
C PHE A 53 15.11 -6.36 -11.85
N SER A 54 15.65 -6.97 -10.79
CA SER A 54 17.09 -7.21 -10.63
C SER A 54 17.28 -8.42 -9.72
N PRO A 55 16.98 -9.64 -10.22
CA PRO A 55 16.94 -10.85 -9.38
C PRO A 55 18.31 -11.25 -8.85
N ASP A 56 19.37 -10.97 -9.60
CA ASP A 56 20.75 -11.35 -9.28
C ASP A 56 21.53 -10.26 -8.54
N ARG A 57 20.90 -9.09 -8.31
CA ARG A 57 21.56 -7.91 -7.74
C ARG A 57 21.02 -7.63 -6.35
N ASP A 58 21.89 -7.60 -5.36
CA ASP A 58 21.56 -7.11 -4.02
C ASP A 58 21.91 -5.63 -3.90
N ALA A 59 21.00 -4.77 -4.36
CA ALA A 59 21.17 -3.33 -4.30
C ALA A 59 21.34 -2.78 -2.86
N VAL A 60 20.87 -3.51 -1.84
CA VAL A 60 21.06 -3.09 -0.45
C VAL A 60 22.48 -3.40 0.01
N ALA A 61 22.98 -4.59 -0.30
CA ALA A 61 24.37 -4.95 -0.01
C ALA A 61 25.36 -4.02 -0.72
N GLU A 62 25.11 -3.69 -1.99
CA GLU A 62 25.92 -2.73 -2.74
C GLU A 62 25.91 -1.33 -2.10
N LEU A 63 24.74 -0.84 -1.69
CA LEU A 63 24.63 0.45 -1.02
C LEU A 63 25.38 0.48 0.32
N ILE A 64 25.35 -0.63 1.09
CA ILE A 64 26.11 -0.73 2.34
C ILE A 64 27.61 -0.65 2.05
N ALA A 65 28.10 -1.41 1.06
CA ALA A 65 29.51 -1.41 0.67
C ALA A 65 29.97 -0.02 0.18
N GLU A 66 29.13 0.70 -0.57
CA GLU A 66 29.42 2.09 -0.97
C GLU A 66 29.57 3.01 0.25
N ARG A 67 28.66 2.91 1.23
CA ARG A 67 28.69 3.77 2.44
C ARG A 67 29.86 3.47 3.35
N GLU A 68 30.30 2.22 3.41
CA GLU A 68 31.50 1.83 4.14
C GLU A 68 32.79 2.34 3.47
N ALA A 69 32.80 2.49 2.14
CA ALA A 69 33.94 3.01 1.40
C ALA A 69 34.03 4.55 1.40
N GLU A 70 32.91 5.26 1.60
CA GLU A 70 32.84 6.72 1.69
C GLU A 70 33.11 7.30 3.10
N GLY A 71 33.14 6.44 4.14
CA GLY A 71 33.42 6.80 5.53
C GLY A 71 34.91 6.79 5.88
#